data_AF-A0A5M6A230-F1
#
_entry.id   AF-A0A5M6A230-F1
#
_cell.length_a   1.000
_cell.length_b   1.000
_cell.length_c   1.000
_cell.angle_alpha   90.00
_cell.angle_beta   90.00
_cell.angle_gamma   90.00
#
_symmetry.space_group_name_H-M   'P 1'
#
loop_
_entity.id
_entity.type
_entity.pdbx_description
1 polymer ?
#
loop_
_entity_poly.entity_id
_entity_poly.type
_entity_poly.pdbx_seq_one_letter_code
_entity_poly.pdbx_strand_id
1 'polypeptide(L)'
;MSKKIYVNGGILITTPYFRYAGGGALYSTPPEGAEMIETNTTDENGSYLEINDEHPQSIFNEYYAATFFTTFHMWADFFHRDYTDAYNDYLERIDNTNEVINIENLNIKQQNIVNRLLYVSIVASLETFICDIVLTKITRDEEAFYKYFESRPYSDKKKEEMLKLKDDNIGKWEQCVIEEVMKTVFSNIKTIKDVYKDVFNISISDTGGKMKMHFYKRNLLAHKNGRKKDGSYMNITKDDLNILVEDSKTFVRQIMEELNI
;
A
#
# COMPACT_ATOMS: atom_id res chain seq x y z
N MET A 1 -10.92 10.63 15.42
CA MET A 1 -11.71 9.78 16.36
C MET A 1 -12.75 9.09 15.53
N SER A 2 -12.76 7.75 15.56
CA SER A 2 -13.78 6.92 14.91
C SER A 2 -15.19 7.34 15.35
N LYS A 3 -16.08 7.57 14.38
CA LYS A 3 -17.51 7.82 14.62
C LYS A 3 -18.32 6.56 14.39
N LYS A 4 -19.46 6.47 15.07
CA LYS A 4 -20.51 5.51 14.72
C LYS A 4 -21.47 6.15 13.74
N ILE A 5 -21.64 5.54 12.59
CA ILE A 5 -22.56 5.97 11.54
C ILE A 5 -23.74 5.02 11.52
N TYR A 6 -24.95 5.55 11.58
CA TYR A 6 -26.18 4.79 11.40
C TYR A 6 -26.90 5.21 10.12
N VAL A 7 -27.31 4.23 9.32
CA VAL A 7 -28.11 4.44 8.11
C VAL A 7 -29.48 3.82 8.32
N ASN A 8 -30.52 4.64 8.24
CA ASN A 8 -31.92 4.17 8.31
C ASN A 8 -32.36 3.53 6.99
N GLY A 9 -31.67 2.46 6.61
CA GLY A 9 -31.78 1.77 5.33
C GLY A 9 -30.70 0.69 5.22
N GLY A 10 -30.36 0.32 3.99
CA GLY A 10 -29.24 -0.59 3.71
C GLY A 10 -27.92 0.15 3.56
N ILE A 11 -26.82 -0.61 3.55
CA ILE A 11 -25.50 -0.15 3.10
C ILE A 11 -25.02 -1.10 2.00
N LEU A 12 -24.67 -0.51 0.85
CA LEU A 12 -24.11 -1.22 -0.30
C LEU A 12 -22.74 -0.65 -0.63
N ILE A 13 -21.71 -1.49 -0.65
CA ILE A 13 -20.36 -1.08 -1.06
C ILE A 13 -20.12 -1.54 -2.50
N THR A 14 -19.93 -0.57 -3.42
CA THR A 14 -19.63 -0.80 -4.85
C THR A 14 -18.23 -0.31 -5.25
N THR A 15 -17.31 -0.20 -4.28
CA THR A 15 -15.88 0.05 -4.50
C THR A 15 -15.01 -0.94 -3.71
N PRO A 16 -13.85 -1.37 -4.24
CA PRO A 16 -12.86 -2.09 -3.44
C PRO A 16 -12.11 -1.17 -2.47
N TYR A 17 -12.21 0.15 -2.63
CA TYR A 17 -11.45 1.15 -1.87
C TYR A 17 -12.13 1.58 -0.56
N PHE A 18 -12.66 0.61 0.19
CA PHE A 18 -13.36 0.88 1.45
C PHE A 18 -13.10 -0.24 2.47
N ARG A 19 -13.04 0.18 3.74
CA ARG A 19 -13.11 -0.67 4.92
C ARG A 19 -13.87 0.07 6.01
N TYR A 20 -14.17 -0.61 7.10
CA TYR A 20 -14.74 0.02 8.28
C TYR A 20 -14.06 -0.49 9.56
N ALA A 21 -14.20 0.25 10.66
CA ALA A 21 -13.66 -0.11 11.97
C ALA A 21 -14.50 -1.18 12.69
N GLY A 22 -15.80 -1.16 12.44
CA GLY A 22 -16.79 -2.08 12.99
C GLY A 22 -18.16 -1.81 12.38
N GLY A 23 -19.14 -2.68 12.61
CA GLY A 23 -20.45 -2.46 12.01
C GLY A 23 -21.26 -3.72 11.80
N GLY A 24 -22.44 -3.53 11.22
CA GLY A 24 -23.33 -4.62 10.85
C GLY A 24 -24.68 -4.13 10.33
N ALA A 25 -25.58 -5.08 10.11
CA ALA A 25 -26.94 -4.84 9.62
C ALA A 25 -27.98 -5.25 10.67
N LEU A 26 -29.26 -5.00 10.36
CA LEU A 26 -30.42 -5.35 11.19
C LEU A 26 -30.46 -4.62 12.54
N TYR A 27 -29.92 -3.40 12.58
CA TYR A 27 -30.01 -2.53 13.75
C TYR A 27 -31.33 -1.75 13.70
N SER A 28 -32.38 -2.25 14.36
CA SER A 28 -33.70 -1.59 14.38
C SER A 28 -33.69 -0.21 15.05
N THR A 29 -32.67 0.07 15.86
CA THR A 29 -32.45 1.36 16.51
C THR A 29 -30.98 1.77 16.37
N PRO A 30 -30.69 3.07 16.18
CA PRO A 30 -29.31 3.54 16.15
C PRO A 30 -28.54 3.17 17.42
N PRO A 31 -27.28 2.70 17.32
CA PRO A 31 -26.40 2.59 18.47
C PRO A 31 -26.24 3.92 19.20
N GLU A 32 -25.97 3.87 20.50
CA GLU A 32 -25.74 5.08 21.30
C GLU A 32 -24.59 5.91 20.73
N GLY A 33 -24.85 7.22 20.54
CA GLY A 33 -23.88 8.17 19.98
C GLY A 33 -23.69 8.09 18.46
N ALA A 34 -24.50 7.29 17.75
CA ALA A 34 -24.40 7.21 16.30
C ALA A 34 -24.92 8.48 15.60
N GLU A 35 -24.14 9.00 14.66
CA GLU A 35 -24.57 10.03 13.72
C GLU A 35 -25.41 9.38 12.62
N MET A 36 -26.58 9.93 12.33
CA MET A 36 -27.41 9.43 11.24
C MET A 36 -26.99 10.04 9.90
N ILE A 37 -26.84 9.19 8.89
CA ILE A 37 -26.59 9.61 7.51
C ILE A 37 -27.77 9.15 6.65
N GLU A 38 -28.19 10.05 5.74
CA GLU A 38 -29.26 9.79 4.78
C GLU A 38 -28.81 8.82 3.68
N THR A 39 -29.75 8.03 3.18
CA THR A 39 -29.55 7.18 2.01
C THR A 39 -29.37 8.03 0.75
N ASN A 40 -28.44 7.67 -0.12
CA ASN A 40 -28.23 8.35 -1.40
C ASN A 40 -28.87 7.61 -2.60
N THR A 41 -29.32 6.37 -2.40
CA THR A 41 -29.97 5.56 -3.44
C THR A 41 -31.28 4.96 -2.94
N THR A 42 -32.26 4.84 -3.81
CA THR A 42 -33.53 4.14 -3.54
C THR A 42 -33.99 3.42 -4.80
N ASP A 43 -34.25 2.12 -4.66
CA ASP A 43 -34.72 1.26 -5.74
C ASP A 43 -35.87 0.34 -5.26
N GLU A 44 -36.18 -0.70 -6.04
CA GLU A 44 -37.19 -1.71 -5.71
C GLU A 44 -36.89 -2.52 -4.43
N ASN A 45 -35.63 -2.55 -3.99
CA ASN A 45 -35.16 -3.25 -2.80
C ASN A 45 -35.13 -2.36 -1.55
N GLY A 46 -35.42 -1.06 -1.71
CA GLY A 46 -35.52 -0.07 -0.63
C GLY A 46 -34.47 1.03 -0.73
N SER A 47 -34.40 1.85 0.33
CA SER A 47 -33.42 2.94 0.43
C SER A 47 -32.13 2.47 1.08
N TYR A 48 -30.99 2.85 0.52
CA TYR A 48 -29.68 2.49 1.03
C TYR A 48 -28.61 3.55 0.78
N LEU A 49 -27.56 3.52 1.59
CA LEU A 49 -26.32 4.26 1.36
C LEU A 49 -25.41 3.42 0.47
N GLU A 50 -25.22 3.85 -0.76
CA GLU A 50 -24.21 3.33 -1.67
C GLU A 50 -22.87 4.03 -1.41
N ILE A 51 -21.85 3.24 -1.03
CA ILE A 51 -20.47 3.69 -0.84
C ILE A 51 -19.68 3.30 -2.08
N ASN A 52 -19.22 4.31 -2.82
CA ASN A 52 -18.48 4.17 -4.07
C ASN A 52 -17.45 5.30 -4.24
N ASP A 53 -16.74 5.34 -5.37
CA ASP A 53 -15.66 6.32 -5.59
C ASP A 53 -16.16 7.77 -5.78
N GLU A 54 -17.45 7.95 -6.05
CA GLU A 54 -18.13 9.24 -6.14
C GLU A 54 -18.69 9.68 -4.78
N HIS A 55 -19.13 8.73 -3.95
CA HIS A 55 -19.68 8.95 -2.61
C HIS A 55 -18.89 8.19 -1.53
N PRO A 56 -17.56 8.40 -1.42
CA PRO A 56 -16.74 7.65 -0.48
C PRO A 56 -17.09 8.04 0.96
N GLN A 57 -16.94 7.07 1.86
CA GLN A 57 -17.12 7.27 3.30
C GLN A 57 -15.80 7.01 4.03
N SER A 58 -15.65 7.53 5.25
CA SER A 58 -14.42 7.37 6.01
C SER A 58 -14.12 5.92 6.36
N ILE A 59 -12.90 5.46 6.13
CA ILE A 59 -12.46 4.10 6.44
C ILE A 59 -12.26 3.85 7.95
N PHE A 60 -12.25 4.90 8.76
CA PHE A 60 -12.01 4.84 10.20
C PHE A 60 -13.29 4.77 11.04
N ASN A 61 -14.46 4.93 10.43
CA ASN A 61 -15.74 4.90 11.13
C ASN A 61 -16.30 3.49 11.28
N GLU A 62 -17.22 3.34 12.24
CA GLU A 62 -18.11 2.20 12.34
C GLU A 62 -19.41 2.46 11.56
N TYR A 63 -19.98 1.44 10.92
CA TYR A 63 -21.17 1.58 10.08
C TYR A 63 -22.27 0.58 10.44
N TYR A 64 -23.46 1.09 10.75
CA TYR A 64 -24.61 0.31 11.19
C TYR A 64 -25.80 0.57 10.28
N ALA A 65 -26.33 -0.50 9.69
CA ALA A 65 -27.48 -0.44 8.78
C ALA A 65 -28.75 -0.98 9.46
N ALA A 66 -29.88 -0.34 9.20
CA ALA A 66 -31.18 -0.81 9.65
C ALA A 66 -31.62 -2.12 8.97
N THR A 67 -31.29 -2.29 7.69
CA THR A 67 -31.77 -3.42 6.88
C THR A 67 -30.66 -4.39 6.49
N PHE A 68 -29.82 -4.06 5.52
CA PHE A 68 -28.76 -4.92 5.00
C PHE A 68 -27.40 -4.21 4.97
N PHE A 69 -26.33 -4.99 4.95
CA PHE A 69 -24.97 -4.50 4.73
C PHE A 69 -24.26 -5.49 3.81
N THR A 70 -23.98 -5.07 2.57
CA THR A 70 -23.41 -5.95 1.54
C THR A 70 -22.38 -5.24 0.66
N THR A 71 -21.63 -6.01 -0.12
CA THR A 71 -20.63 -5.50 -1.07
C THR A 71 -20.63 -6.29 -2.37
N PHE A 72 -20.33 -5.62 -3.49
CA PHE A 72 -20.12 -6.26 -4.79
C PHE A 72 -18.65 -6.51 -5.12
N HIS A 73 -17.72 -6.07 -4.26
CA HIS A 73 -16.29 -6.19 -4.51
C HIS A 73 -15.59 -6.89 -3.36
N MET A 74 -14.58 -7.69 -3.71
CA MET A 74 -13.51 -7.99 -2.76
C MET A 74 -12.79 -6.69 -2.45
N TRP A 75 -12.57 -6.39 -1.17
CA TRP A 75 -11.85 -5.19 -0.77
C TRP A 75 -10.41 -5.24 -1.26
N ALA A 76 -9.83 -4.07 -1.48
CA ALA A 76 -8.42 -3.98 -1.80
C ALA A 76 -7.57 -4.67 -0.72
N ASP A 77 -6.59 -5.44 -1.17
CA ASP A 77 -5.75 -6.33 -0.36
C ASP A 77 -5.15 -5.67 0.88
N PHE A 78 -4.66 -4.44 0.72
CA PHE A 78 -4.03 -3.69 1.80
C PHE A 78 -4.96 -3.28 2.96
N PHE A 79 -6.29 -3.40 2.81
CA PHE A 79 -7.21 -3.16 3.93
C PHE A 79 -7.32 -4.33 4.89
N HIS A 80 -7.11 -5.56 4.41
CA HIS A 80 -7.32 -6.77 5.20
C HIS A 80 -6.04 -7.54 5.49
N ARG A 81 -4.99 -7.40 4.67
CA ARG A 81 -3.68 -8.01 4.92
C ARG A 81 -3.03 -7.46 6.18
N ASP A 82 -2.54 -8.36 7.02
CA ASP A 82 -1.64 -8.00 8.11
C ASP A 82 -0.18 -7.99 7.66
N TYR A 83 0.73 -7.69 8.59
CA TYR A 83 2.15 -7.62 8.28
C TYR A 83 2.78 -8.98 7.99
N THR A 84 2.23 -10.06 8.56
CA THR A 84 2.66 -11.44 8.30
C THR A 84 2.27 -11.85 6.89
N ASP A 85 1.06 -11.50 6.45
CA ASP A 85 0.61 -11.73 5.07
C ASP A 85 1.56 -11.05 4.09
N ALA A 86 1.81 -9.75 4.26
CA ALA A 86 2.71 -8.97 3.39
C ALA A 86 4.13 -9.56 3.33
N TYR A 87 4.63 -10.07 4.47
CA TYR A 87 5.93 -10.75 4.54
C TYR A 87 5.92 -12.09 3.78
N ASN A 88 4.87 -12.89 3.95
CA ASN A 88 4.73 -14.17 3.25
C ASN A 88 4.63 -13.97 1.73
N ASP A 89 3.88 -12.97 1.26
CA ASP A 89 3.81 -12.65 -0.16
C ASP A 89 5.17 -12.24 -0.72
N TYR A 90 5.96 -11.51 0.08
CA TYR A 90 7.32 -11.14 -0.30
C TYR A 90 8.19 -12.38 -0.46
N LEU A 91 8.15 -13.30 0.51
CA LEU A 91 8.88 -14.56 0.43
C LEU A 91 8.47 -15.38 -0.79
N GLU A 92 7.17 -15.51 -1.06
CA GLU A 92 6.65 -16.23 -2.22
C GLU A 92 7.17 -15.61 -3.54
N ARG A 93 7.15 -14.28 -3.67
CA ARG A 93 7.69 -13.58 -4.86
C ARG A 93 9.20 -13.79 -5.02
N ILE A 94 9.95 -13.85 -3.92
CA ILE A 94 11.38 -14.15 -3.93
C ILE A 94 11.63 -15.62 -4.32
N ASP A 95 10.84 -16.56 -3.81
CA ASP A 95 10.97 -17.97 -4.13
C ASP A 95 10.63 -18.25 -5.60
N ASN A 96 9.54 -17.68 -6.10
CA ASN A 96 9.21 -17.68 -7.52
C ASN A 96 10.33 -17.08 -8.38
N THR A 97 10.99 -16.00 -7.91
CA THR A 97 12.15 -15.44 -8.61
C THR A 97 13.34 -16.41 -8.60
N ASN A 98 13.60 -17.09 -7.48
CA ASN A 98 14.68 -18.08 -7.35
C ASN A 98 14.47 -19.27 -8.30
N GLU A 99 13.24 -19.70 -8.55
CA GLU A 99 12.96 -20.71 -9.57
C GLU A 99 13.42 -20.27 -10.96
N VAL A 100 13.13 -19.01 -11.34
CA VAL A 100 13.54 -18.46 -12.64
C VAL A 100 15.06 -18.24 -12.73
N ILE A 101 15.71 -17.86 -11.62
CA ILE A 101 17.18 -17.74 -11.53
C ILE A 101 17.88 -19.07 -11.88
N ASN A 102 17.23 -20.20 -11.59
CA ASN A 102 17.79 -21.53 -11.73
C ASN A 102 17.42 -22.23 -13.05
N ILE A 103 16.74 -21.54 -13.97
CA ILE A 103 16.47 -22.09 -15.31
C ILE A 103 17.78 -22.41 -16.03
N GLU A 104 17.91 -23.67 -16.45
CA GLU A 104 19.04 -24.16 -17.22
C GLU A 104 18.83 -23.98 -18.73
N ASN A 105 19.90 -24.14 -19.51
CA ASN A 105 19.88 -24.14 -20.98
C ASN A 105 19.51 -22.80 -21.65
N LEU A 106 19.57 -21.68 -20.94
CA LEU A 106 19.53 -20.35 -21.55
C LEU A 106 20.86 -20.05 -22.26
N ASN A 107 20.80 -19.55 -23.49
CA ASN A 107 22.00 -19.01 -24.13
C ASN A 107 22.42 -17.69 -23.44
N ILE A 108 23.67 -17.25 -23.67
CA ILE A 108 24.24 -16.06 -23.01
C ILE A 108 23.36 -14.81 -23.19
N LYS A 109 22.76 -14.62 -24.36
CA LYS A 109 21.90 -13.46 -24.63
C LYS A 109 20.60 -13.54 -23.83
N GLN A 110 19.96 -14.70 -23.80
CA GLN A 110 18.76 -14.96 -23.02
C GLN A 110 19.04 -14.78 -21.52
N GLN A 111 20.11 -15.38 -21.00
CA GLN A 111 20.49 -15.25 -19.59
C GLN A 111 20.68 -13.79 -19.19
N ASN A 112 21.36 -12.99 -20.02
CA ASN A 112 21.57 -11.57 -19.72
C ASN A 112 20.26 -10.77 -19.68
N ILE A 113 19.30 -11.10 -20.55
CA ILE A 113 17.98 -10.45 -20.56
C ILE A 113 17.21 -10.85 -19.30
N VAL A 114 17.13 -12.16 -19.02
CA VAL A 114 16.43 -12.71 -17.86
C VAL A 114 17.01 -12.12 -16.57
N ASN A 115 18.33 -12.11 -16.41
CA ASN A 115 18.97 -11.56 -15.20
C ASN A 115 18.63 -10.10 -14.96
N ARG A 116 18.57 -9.26 -16.01
CA ARG A 116 18.17 -7.86 -15.87
C ARG A 116 16.71 -7.71 -15.43
N LEU A 117 15.82 -8.53 -15.97
CA LEU A 117 14.40 -8.54 -15.60
C LEU A 117 14.22 -9.02 -14.15
N LEU A 118 14.92 -10.09 -13.75
CA LEU A 118 14.86 -10.61 -12.39
C LEU A 118 15.40 -9.61 -11.37
N TYR A 119 16.46 -8.87 -11.70
CA TYR A 119 16.96 -7.81 -10.84
C TYR A 119 15.89 -6.74 -10.56
N VAL A 120 15.13 -6.35 -11.59
CA VAL A 120 14.00 -5.41 -11.43
C VAL A 120 12.89 -6.06 -10.60
N SER A 121 12.57 -7.33 -10.86
CA SER A 121 11.53 -8.10 -10.14
C SER A 121 11.81 -8.20 -8.63
N ILE A 122 13.05 -8.50 -8.24
CA ILE A 122 13.43 -8.63 -6.83
C ILE A 122 13.28 -7.29 -6.09
N VAL A 123 13.73 -6.19 -6.71
CA VAL A 123 13.59 -4.85 -6.11
C VAL A 123 12.13 -4.40 -6.09
N ALA A 124 11.37 -4.66 -7.16
CA ALA A 124 9.93 -4.38 -7.17
C ALA A 124 9.21 -5.16 -6.08
N SER A 125 9.63 -6.42 -5.83
CA SER A 125 9.06 -7.21 -4.74
C SER A 125 9.33 -6.60 -3.37
N LEU A 126 10.54 -6.08 -3.15
CA LEU A 126 10.85 -5.34 -1.94
C LEU A 126 10.01 -4.05 -1.81
N GLU A 127 9.85 -3.29 -2.90
CA GLU A 127 9.04 -2.06 -2.87
C GLU A 127 7.58 -2.33 -2.55
N THR A 128 7.00 -3.40 -3.12
CA THR A 128 5.64 -3.83 -2.81
C THR A 128 5.50 -4.15 -1.33
N PHE A 129 6.42 -4.94 -0.76
CA PHE A 129 6.42 -5.22 0.68
C PHE A 129 6.43 -3.94 1.52
N ILE A 130 7.35 -3.01 1.22
CA ILE A 130 7.47 -1.75 1.95
C ILE A 130 6.19 -0.92 1.84
N CYS A 131 5.58 -0.87 0.66
CA CYS A 131 4.32 -0.18 0.39
C CYS A 131 3.17 -0.80 1.19
N ASP A 132 3.06 -2.14 1.17
CA ASP A 132 2.01 -2.88 1.88
C ASP A 132 2.10 -2.66 3.39
N ILE A 133 3.31 -2.73 3.98
CA ILE A 133 3.51 -2.42 5.40
C ILE A 133 3.01 -1.01 5.76
N VAL A 134 3.35 -0.01 4.94
CA VAL A 134 2.89 1.38 5.15
C VAL A 134 1.37 1.47 5.04
N LEU A 135 0.77 0.89 3.98
CA LEU A 135 -0.68 0.89 3.77
C LEU A 135 -1.42 0.20 4.92
N THR A 136 -0.96 -0.98 5.35
CA THR A 136 -1.55 -1.70 6.49
C THR A 136 -1.52 -0.85 7.76
N LYS A 137 -0.41 -0.12 8.02
CA LYS A 137 -0.33 0.75 9.20
C LYS A 137 -1.30 1.92 9.12
N ILE A 138 -1.25 2.71 8.05
CA ILE A 138 -2.03 3.95 7.97
C ILE A 138 -3.53 3.68 7.84
N THR A 139 -3.93 2.57 7.21
CA THR A 139 -5.36 2.26 7.05
C THR A 139 -5.99 1.69 8.31
N ARG A 140 -5.18 1.31 9.32
CA ARG A 140 -5.62 0.76 10.62
C ARG A 140 -5.44 1.72 11.79
N ASP A 141 -4.60 2.73 11.63
CA ASP A 141 -4.27 3.69 12.67
C ASP A 141 -4.45 5.12 12.12
N GLU A 142 -5.53 5.76 12.55
CA GLU A 142 -5.90 7.13 12.15
C GLU A 142 -4.78 8.13 12.49
N GLU A 143 -4.09 7.97 13.62
CA GLU A 143 -2.97 8.86 13.99
C GLU A 143 -1.80 8.70 13.01
N ALA A 144 -1.46 7.45 12.68
CA ALA A 144 -0.42 7.16 11.70
C ALA A 144 -0.78 7.66 10.29
N PHE A 145 -2.06 7.61 9.93
CA PHE A 145 -2.59 8.18 8.69
C PHE A 145 -2.34 9.70 8.61
N TYR A 146 -2.69 10.43 9.68
CA TYR A 146 -2.44 11.87 9.77
C TYR A 146 -0.94 12.19 9.71
N LYS A 147 -0.11 11.46 10.45
CA LYS A 147 1.36 11.65 10.42
C LYS A 147 1.91 11.45 9.01
N TYR A 148 1.44 10.44 8.29
CA TYR A 148 1.85 10.22 6.91
C TYR A 148 1.52 11.42 6.02
N PHE A 149 0.27 11.90 6.07
CA PHE A 149 -0.20 13.05 5.29
C PHE A 149 0.59 14.32 5.63
N GLU A 150 0.82 14.58 6.92
CA GLU A 150 1.50 15.80 7.37
C GLU A 150 2.96 15.85 6.94
N SER A 151 3.66 14.71 6.98
CA SER A 151 5.09 14.62 6.72
C SER A 151 5.46 14.49 5.23
N ARG A 152 4.47 14.21 4.36
CA ARG A 152 4.73 14.15 2.91
C ARG A 152 5.09 15.54 2.34
N PRO A 153 6.10 15.61 1.45
CA PRO A 153 6.51 16.85 0.80
C PRO A 153 5.59 17.21 -0.37
N TYR A 154 4.30 17.42 -0.10
CA TYR A 154 3.37 17.95 -1.10
C TYR A 154 3.73 19.39 -1.50
N SER A 155 3.37 19.79 -2.72
CA SER A 155 3.35 21.21 -3.05
C SER A 155 2.29 21.93 -2.23
N ASP A 156 2.49 23.21 -1.92
CA ASP A 156 1.54 24.01 -1.12
C ASP A 156 0.12 23.94 -1.68
N LYS A 157 -0.01 24.07 -3.00
CA LYS A 157 -1.29 23.95 -3.72
C LYS A 157 -1.97 22.60 -3.46
N LYS A 158 -1.23 21.49 -3.60
CA LYS A 158 -1.78 20.15 -3.40
C LYS A 158 -2.19 19.94 -1.94
N LYS A 159 -1.40 20.44 -0.99
CA LYS A 159 -1.70 20.36 0.43
C LYS A 159 -2.97 21.13 0.77
N GLU A 160 -3.15 22.33 0.22
CA GLU A 160 -4.37 23.12 0.37
C GLU A 160 -5.61 22.42 -0.22
N GLU A 161 -5.49 21.86 -1.44
CA GLU A 161 -6.56 21.09 -2.08
C GLU A 161 -6.98 19.88 -1.23
N MET A 162 -6.02 19.13 -0.69
CA MET A 162 -6.30 17.99 0.17
C MET A 162 -6.90 18.39 1.52
N LEU A 163 -6.50 19.53 2.10
CA LEU A 163 -7.11 20.02 3.34
C LEU A 163 -8.57 20.44 3.14
N LYS A 164 -8.91 21.10 2.02
CA LYS A 164 -10.31 21.40 1.69
C LYS A 164 -11.12 20.13 1.51
N LEU A 165 -10.58 19.15 0.80
CA LEU A 165 -11.23 17.84 0.65
C LEU A 165 -11.48 17.16 1.99
N LYS A 166 -10.56 17.28 2.96
CA LYS A 166 -10.75 16.70 4.29
C LYS A 166 -12.00 17.24 4.99
N ASP A 167 -12.25 18.54 4.87
CA ASP A 167 -13.38 19.21 5.50
C ASP A 167 -14.70 18.92 4.76
N ASP A 168 -14.66 18.88 3.42
CA ASP A 168 -15.86 18.70 2.57
C ASP A 168 -16.26 17.22 2.40
N ASN A 169 -15.27 16.34 2.24
CA ASN A 169 -15.46 14.92 1.96
C ASN A 169 -14.25 14.11 2.46
N ILE A 170 -14.30 13.75 3.75
CA ILE A 170 -13.24 12.99 4.43
C ILE A 170 -12.91 11.66 3.73
N GLY A 171 -13.90 10.94 3.20
CA GLY A 171 -13.67 9.69 2.49
C GLY A 171 -12.85 9.90 1.20
N LYS A 172 -13.11 10.98 0.47
CA LYS A 172 -12.34 11.31 -0.73
C LYS A 172 -10.91 11.74 -0.39
N TRP A 173 -10.76 12.54 0.66
CA TRP A 173 -9.44 12.89 1.18
C TRP A 173 -8.64 11.64 1.56
N GLU A 174 -9.28 10.68 2.24
CA GLU A 174 -8.62 9.45 2.65
C GLU A 174 -8.17 8.61 1.44
N GLN A 175 -9.03 8.45 0.43
CA GLN A 175 -8.67 7.79 -0.83
C GLN A 175 -7.46 8.48 -1.50
N CYS A 176 -7.43 9.81 -1.53
CA CYS A 176 -6.31 10.56 -2.09
C CYS A 176 -4.99 10.28 -1.34
N VAL A 177 -5.00 10.23 -0.02
CA VAL A 177 -3.78 9.90 0.75
C VAL A 177 -3.30 8.47 0.45
N ILE A 178 -4.22 7.50 0.38
CA ILE A 178 -3.90 6.09 0.03
C ILE A 178 -3.28 6.02 -1.38
N GLU A 179 -3.85 6.73 -2.35
CA GLU A 179 -3.27 6.82 -3.70
C GLU A 179 -1.86 7.41 -3.70
N GLU A 180 -1.57 8.39 -2.84
CA GLU A 180 -0.23 8.97 -2.73
C GLU A 180 0.80 7.98 -2.18
N VAL A 181 0.39 7.07 -1.30
CA VAL A 181 1.24 5.96 -0.85
C VAL A 181 1.54 5.03 -2.02
N MET A 182 0.52 4.61 -2.76
CA MET A 182 0.67 3.74 -3.93
C MET A 182 1.56 4.36 -5.02
N LYS A 183 1.54 5.69 -5.16
CA LYS A 183 2.39 6.45 -6.12
C LYS A 183 3.80 6.71 -5.58
N THR A 184 4.08 6.44 -4.31
CA THR A 184 5.38 6.74 -3.69
C THR A 184 6.46 5.79 -4.21
N VAL A 185 7.58 6.36 -4.64
CA VAL A 185 8.73 5.59 -5.12
C VAL A 185 9.55 5.09 -3.94
N PHE A 186 9.25 3.86 -3.49
CA PHE A 186 9.94 3.21 -2.38
C PHE A 186 11.33 2.64 -2.75
N SER A 187 11.75 2.66 -4.02
CA SER A 187 13.16 2.45 -4.44
C SER A 187 14.05 3.66 -4.15
N ASN A 188 13.87 4.26 -2.98
CA ASN A 188 14.71 5.33 -2.47
C ASN A 188 14.85 5.18 -0.96
N ILE A 189 16.08 4.90 -0.52
CA ILE A 189 16.36 4.65 0.90
C ILE A 189 16.04 5.85 1.79
N LYS A 190 16.18 7.07 1.28
CA LYS A 190 15.82 8.27 2.04
C LYS A 190 14.30 8.31 2.26
N THR A 191 13.53 8.07 1.20
CA THR A 191 12.06 8.00 1.28
C THR A 191 11.61 6.95 2.29
N ILE A 192 12.17 5.73 2.24
CA ILE A 192 11.85 4.67 3.20
C ILE A 192 12.12 5.12 4.63
N LYS A 193 13.32 5.67 4.90
CA LYS A 193 13.71 6.14 6.24
C LYS A 193 12.78 7.23 6.76
N ASP A 194 12.47 8.22 5.92
CA ASP A 194 11.61 9.33 6.30
C ASP A 194 10.19 8.80 6.61
N VAL A 195 9.60 7.97 5.73
CA VAL A 195 8.29 7.34 5.96
C VAL A 195 8.25 6.52 7.24
N TYR A 196 9.24 5.65 7.45
CA TYR A 196 9.22 4.71 8.56
C TYR A 196 9.43 5.43 9.90
N LYS A 197 10.24 6.49 9.91
CA LYS A 197 10.37 7.36 11.06
C LYS A 197 9.05 8.07 11.39
N ASP A 198 8.37 8.63 10.40
CA ASP A 198 7.17 9.43 10.66
C ASP A 198 5.96 8.58 11.03
N VAL A 199 5.79 7.42 10.37
CA VAL A 199 4.59 6.57 10.51
C VAL A 199 4.73 5.53 11.61
N PHE A 200 5.93 5.00 11.80
CA PHE A 200 6.19 3.90 12.75
C PHE A 200 7.10 4.30 13.91
N ASN A 201 7.69 5.51 13.87
CA ASN A 201 8.67 5.95 14.87
C ASN A 201 9.89 5.01 14.99
N ILE A 202 10.30 4.37 13.89
CA ILE A 202 11.46 3.46 13.86
C ILE A 202 12.58 3.99 12.96
N SER A 203 13.80 3.54 13.22
CA SER A 203 14.98 4.00 12.47
C SER A 203 15.52 2.90 11.57
N ILE A 204 15.24 3.02 10.27
CA ILE A 204 15.80 2.10 9.28
C ILE A 204 17.24 2.47 8.96
N SER A 205 18.14 1.47 8.95
CA SER A 205 19.54 1.65 8.55
C SER A 205 19.81 1.02 7.17
N ASP A 206 20.82 1.54 6.47
CA ASP A 206 21.30 0.97 5.20
C ASP A 206 22.80 0.75 5.35
N THR A 207 23.14 -0.28 6.11
CA THR A 207 24.52 -0.57 6.51
C THR A 207 25.36 -0.85 5.27
N GLY A 208 26.38 -0.04 5.06
CA GLY A 208 27.25 -0.12 3.87
C GLY A 208 26.62 0.44 2.58
N GLY A 209 25.43 1.03 2.63
CA GLY A 209 24.79 1.65 1.45
C GLY A 209 24.34 0.66 0.37
N LYS A 210 24.11 -0.60 0.76
CA LYS A 210 23.76 -1.70 -0.16
C LYS A 210 22.43 -1.43 -0.84
N MET A 211 21.39 -1.07 -0.09
CA MET A 211 20.06 -0.82 -0.64
C MET A 211 20.05 0.39 -1.57
N LYS A 212 20.75 1.47 -1.18
CA LYS A 212 20.97 2.62 -2.06
C LYS A 212 21.58 2.21 -3.40
N MET A 213 22.59 1.32 -3.39
CA MET A 213 23.20 0.82 -4.62
C MET A 213 22.23 -0.03 -5.44
N HIS A 214 21.46 -0.92 -4.80
CA HIS A 214 20.50 -1.77 -5.49
C HIS A 214 19.39 -0.97 -6.17
N PHE A 215 18.84 0.02 -5.49
CA PHE A 215 17.84 0.94 -6.05
C PHE A 215 18.38 1.74 -7.22
N TYR A 216 19.62 2.22 -7.13
CA TYR A 216 20.27 2.89 -8.26
C TYR A 216 20.36 1.97 -9.50
N LYS A 217 20.82 0.72 -9.31
CA LYS A 217 20.91 -0.27 -10.39
C LYS A 217 19.53 -0.56 -10.98
N ARG A 218 18.50 -0.80 -10.16
CA ARG A 218 17.12 -1.03 -10.61
C ARG A 218 16.58 0.14 -11.43
N ASN A 219 16.80 1.38 -11.02
CA ASN A 219 16.34 2.56 -11.78
C ASN A 219 17.02 2.65 -13.15
N LEU A 220 18.31 2.31 -13.24
CA LEU A 220 19.01 2.25 -14.53
C LEU A 220 18.46 1.13 -15.42
N LEU A 221 18.18 -0.03 -14.84
CA LEU A 221 17.60 -1.18 -15.55
C LEU A 221 16.19 -0.87 -16.06
N ALA A 222 15.30 -0.35 -15.21
CA ALA A 222 13.92 -0.06 -15.58
C ALA A 222 13.78 1.06 -16.62
N HIS A 223 14.50 2.18 -16.46
CA HIS A 223 14.30 3.36 -17.31
C HIS A 223 15.24 3.45 -18.51
N LYS A 224 16.37 2.73 -18.50
CA LYS A 224 17.39 2.79 -19.55
C LYS A 224 17.84 1.42 -20.03
N ASN A 225 17.12 0.35 -19.66
CA ASN A 225 17.48 -1.04 -19.96
C ASN A 225 18.91 -1.40 -19.49
N GLY A 226 19.43 -0.70 -18.48
CA GLY A 226 20.79 -0.86 -17.97
C GLY A 226 21.87 -0.12 -18.75
N ARG A 227 21.52 0.74 -19.71
CA ARG A 227 22.49 1.51 -20.51
C ARG A 227 23.19 2.57 -19.66
N LYS A 228 24.51 2.48 -19.56
CA LYS A 228 25.39 3.42 -18.85
C LYS A 228 25.70 4.63 -19.73
N LYS A 229 26.37 5.65 -19.14
CA LYS A 229 26.74 6.90 -19.82
C LYS A 229 27.72 6.67 -20.99
N ASP A 230 28.56 5.66 -20.89
CA ASP A 230 29.54 5.27 -21.91
C ASP A 230 28.93 4.44 -23.06
N GLY A 231 27.60 4.21 -23.05
CA GLY A 231 26.90 3.41 -24.05
C GLY A 231 26.93 1.89 -23.78
N SER A 232 27.75 1.43 -22.84
CA SER A 232 27.76 0.02 -22.41
C SER A 232 26.51 -0.32 -21.60
N TYR A 233 26.21 -1.60 -21.46
CA TYR A 233 25.09 -2.08 -20.66
C TYR A 233 25.59 -2.70 -19.36
N MET A 234 24.79 -2.58 -18.30
CA MET A 234 25.01 -3.30 -17.07
C MET A 234 24.94 -4.81 -17.34
N ASN A 235 25.99 -5.51 -16.94
CA ASN A 235 26.00 -6.96 -16.88
C ASN A 235 25.49 -7.37 -15.50
N ILE A 236 24.47 -8.21 -15.44
CA ILE A 236 23.93 -8.77 -14.20
C ILE A 236 24.20 -10.27 -14.25
N THR A 237 24.99 -10.76 -13.30
CA THR A 237 25.31 -12.18 -13.16
C THR A 237 24.30 -12.87 -12.25
N LYS A 238 24.34 -14.21 -12.21
CA LYS A 238 23.58 -15.00 -11.24
C LYS A 238 23.97 -14.64 -9.80
N ASP A 239 25.26 -14.41 -9.56
CA ASP A 239 25.78 -14.03 -8.25
C ASP A 239 25.26 -12.64 -7.82
N ASP A 240 25.17 -11.69 -8.75
CA ASP A 240 24.56 -10.38 -8.47
C ASP A 240 23.10 -10.51 -8.00
N LEU A 241 22.34 -11.46 -8.57
CA LEU A 241 20.96 -11.73 -8.18
C LEU A 241 20.89 -12.38 -6.80
N ASN A 242 21.72 -13.38 -6.54
CA ASN A 242 21.78 -14.03 -5.23
C ASN A 242 22.15 -13.05 -4.12
N ILE A 243 23.13 -12.16 -4.37
CA ILE A 243 23.49 -11.09 -3.42
C ILE A 243 22.30 -10.16 -3.19
N LEU A 244 21.61 -9.73 -4.25
CA LEU A 244 20.43 -8.88 -4.13
C LEU A 244 19.29 -9.56 -3.34
N VAL A 245 19.06 -10.86 -3.54
CA VAL A 245 18.06 -11.62 -2.78
C VAL A 245 18.41 -11.61 -1.29
N GLU A 246 19.65 -11.91 -0.92
CA GLU A 246 20.08 -11.96 0.48
C GLU A 246 20.09 -10.57 1.15
N ASP A 247 20.55 -9.54 0.44
CA ASP A 247 20.50 -8.17 0.93
C ASP A 247 19.05 -7.68 1.09
N SER A 248 18.15 -8.05 0.18
CA SER A 248 16.71 -7.77 0.26
C SER A 248 16.07 -8.47 1.46
N LYS A 249 16.32 -9.77 1.66
CA LYS A 249 15.81 -10.54 2.81
C LYS A 249 16.31 -9.96 4.13
N THR A 250 17.58 -9.58 4.19
CA THR A 250 18.18 -8.96 5.38
C THR A 250 17.51 -7.63 5.71
N PHE A 251 17.23 -6.82 4.69
CA PHE A 251 16.56 -5.53 4.87
C PHE A 251 15.10 -5.69 5.32
N VAL A 252 14.36 -6.64 4.75
CA VAL A 252 13.00 -6.98 5.19
C VAL A 252 12.99 -7.47 6.63
N ARG A 253 13.90 -8.38 6.99
CA ARG A 253 14.01 -8.89 8.37
C ARG A 253 14.30 -7.78 9.38
N GLN A 254 15.19 -6.85 9.04
CA GLN A 254 15.44 -5.69 9.88
C GLN A 254 14.16 -4.86 10.12
N ILE A 255 13.36 -4.64 9.07
CA ILE A 255 12.09 -3.93 9.20
C ILE A 255 11.15 -4.67 10.14
N MET A 256 10.99 -5.99 9.97
CA MET A 256 10.12 -6.80 10.81
C MET A 256 10.57 -6.80 12.28
N GLU A 257 11.87 -6.93 12.53
CA GLU A 257 12.48 -6.87 13.87
C GLU A 257 12.18 -5.52 14.55
N GLU A 258 12.36 -4.39 13.85
CA GLU A 258 12.05 -3.05 14.38
C GLU A 258 10.54 -2.85 14.67
N LEU A 259 9.68 -3.53 13.91
CA LEU A 259 8.23 -3.51 14.10
C LEU A 259 7.73 -4.48 15.19
N ASN A 260 8.61 -5.33 15.74
CA ASN A 260 8.28 -6.42 16.66
C ASN A 260 7.27 -7.43 16.09
N ILE A 261 7.48 -7.84 14.84
CA ILE A 261 6.66 -8.83 14.12
C ILE A 261 7.51 -10.06 13.79
#